data_AF-A0A3N0YY12-F1
#
_entry.id   AF-A0A3N0YY12-F1
#
_cell.length_a   1.000
_cell.length_b   1.000
_cell.length_c   1.000
_cell.angle_alpha   90.00
_cell.angle_beta   90.00
_cell.angle_gamma   90.00
#
_symmetry.space_group_name_H-M   'P 1'
#
loop_
_entity.id
_entity.type
_entity.pdbx_description
1 polymer ?
#
loop_
_entity_poly.entity_id
_entity_poly.type
_entity_poly.pdbx_seq_one_letter_code
_entity_poly.pdbx_strand_id
1 'polypeptide(L)'
;MLPTDGVMCFPGQTWGKVLSKVKKAVVFMDDRCSESLHWNGGAALLFEAGARNIKQFSSFEAGGQNEPKAVFVVSTVLKGRTADIIKDIISLSHFQYCVVFTTVPHSLHLLANNVNADLEGNPVFEQFEEKLCEWMGDMNYTSEVMHAPVVFAPLTQHLHILPAFSDIFPLLEVDLQSINKKRPEKRRFGSLADVDMHSLPPELQIQIKALASALNSLFEFISTREESFSVGPMSRLIAGELANHPHAKNRRKAAPNKASIVFVDRTLDLTGAVGHHGDNLVEKILTVLPQLPGHVTDVQVDMLELTHLKQTADTEGILAPGCLAQSQTSINFLSNLSYSSSSVGSDHTDQLPMCIYEPWPMTLSPVQHCSFFGPLLIDTDHCSPGTPHKSCSFGDV
;
A
#
# COMPACT_ATOMS: atom_id res chain seq x y z
N MET A 1 9.31 16.84 16.62
CA MET A 1 9.06 16.61 15.19
C MET A 1 7.69 17.18 14.89
N LEU A 2 7.55 18.04 13.87
CA LEU A 2 6.23 18.48 13.46
C LEU A 2 5.45 17.26 12.93
N PRO A 3 4.12 17.18 13.13
CA PRO A 3 3.33 16.05 12.64
C PRO A 3 3.52 15.78 11.15
N THR A 4 3.67 16.83 10.34
CA THR A 4 3.90 16.76 8.89
C THR A 4 5.23 16.08 8.53
N ASP A 5 6.32 16.46 9.20
CA ASP A 5 7.63 15.81 9.03
C ASP A 5 7.57 14.34 9.46
N GLY A 6 6.75 14.06 10.49
CA GLY A 6 6.52 12.72 10.98
C GLY A 6 5.79 11.82 10.01
N VAL A 7 4.76 12.35 9.32
CA VAL A 7 4.04 11.59 8.29
C VAL A 7 5.00 11.19 7.17
N MET A 8 5.88 12.10 6.75
CA MET A 8 6.89 11.83 5.72
C MET A 8 7.98 10.84 6.14
N CYS A 9 8.43 10.88 7.40
CA CYS A 9 9.46 9.99 7.90
C CYS A 9 8.94 8.59 8.24
N PHE A 10 7.63 8.43 8.47
CA PHE A 10 7.05 7.17 8.94
C PHE A 10 7.29 5.99 7.98
N PRO A 11 7.04 6.11 6.65
CA PRO A 11 7.35 5.04 5.71
C PRO A 11 8.81 4.57 5.79
N GLY A 12 9.76 5.51 5.75
CA GLY A 12 11.18 5.21 5.89
C GLY A 12 11.54 4.54 7.23
N GLN A 13 10.90 4.95 8.34
CA GLN A 13 11.08 4.31 9.64
C GLN A 13 10.56 2.86 9.67
N THR A 14 9.43 2.58 9.03
CA THR A 14 8.88 1.21 8.94
C THR A 14 9.78 0.32 8.10
N TRP A 15 10.23 0.80 6.94
CA TRP A 15 11.20 0.10 6.09
C TRP A 15 12.55 -0.10 6.79
N GLY A 16 12.98 0.85 7.64
CA GLY A 16 14.20 0.72 8.44
C GLY A 16 14.26 -0.56 9.28
N LYS A 17 13.11 -1.07 9.76
CA LYS A 17 13.03 -2.36 10.46
C LYS A 17 13.41 -3.51 9.54
N VAL A 18 12.87 -3.54 8.32
CA VAL A 18 13.19 -4.55 7.32
C VAL A 18 14.66 -4.45 6.92
N LEU A 19 15.12 -3.24 6.57
CA LEU A 19 16.49 -2.97 6.15
C LEU A 19 17.53 -3.41 7.20
N SER A 20 17.20 -3.31 8.49
CA SER A 20 18.09 -3.78 9.56
C SER A 20 18.37 -5.29 9.53
N LYS A 21 17.54 -6.08 8.84
CA LYS A 21 17.63 -7.54 8.79
C LYS A 21 18.08 -8.10 7.44
N VAL A 22 18.20 -7.31 6.37
CA VAL A 22 18.48 -7.85 5.02
C VAL A 22 19.95 -8.14 4.72
N LYS A 23 20.88 -7.71 5.59
CA LYS A 23 22.32 -7.95 5.39
C LYS A 23 22.62 -9.44 5.14
N LYS A 24 23.27 -9.72 4.00
CA LYS A 24 23.63 -11.02 3.44
C LYS A 24 22.44 -11.96 3.12
N ALA A 25 21.23 -11.43 3.05
CA ALA A 25 20.02 -12.23 2.80
C ALA A 25 19.56 -12.18 1.34
N VAL A 26 18.83 -13.21 0.93
CA VAL A 26 17.93 -13.14 -0.22
C VAL A 26 16.59 -12.63 0.30
N VAL A 27 16.04 -11.60 -0.36
CA VAL A 27 14.78 -10.99 0.04
C VAL A 27 13.67 -11.48 -0.90
N PHE A 28 12.60 -12.05 -0.34
CA PHE A 28 11.41 -12.47 -1.08
C PHE A 28 10.25 -11.55 -0.74
N MET A 29 9.60 -10.96 -1.73
CA MET A 29 8.56 -9.95 -1.52
C MET A 29 7.33 -10.19 -2.39
N ASP A 30 6.14 -9.97 -1.83
CA ASP A 30 4.92 -9.93 -2.62
C ASP A 30 4.75 -8.58 -3.33
N ASP A 31 3.86 -8.54 -4.31
CA ASP A 31 3.67 -7.37 -5.20
C ASP A 31 3.32 -6.10 -4.41
N ARG A 32 2.47 -6.21 -3.38
CA ARG A 32 2.03 -5.06 -2.56
C ARG A 32 3.17 -4.46 -1.73
N CYS A 33 4.00 -5.31 -1.13
CA CYS A 33 5.19 -4.83 -0.40
C CYS A 33 6.25 -4.27 -1.37
N SER A 34 6.37 -4.87 -2.56
CA SER A 34 7.32 -4.44 -3.60
C SER A 34 6.96 -3.07 -4.16
N GLU A 35 5.68 -2.84 -4.45
CA GLU A 35 5.17 -1.55 -4.88
C GLU A 35 5.29 -0.49 -3.77
N SER A 36 5.05 -0.86 -2.51
CA SER A 36 5.34 0.05 -1.39
C SER A 36 6.82 0.42 -1.35
N LEU A 37 7.74 -0.54 -1.53
CA LEU A 37 9.18 -0.27 -1.56
C LEU A 37 9.57 0.62 -2.75
N HIS A 38 8.99 0.36 -3.92
CA HIS A 38 9.19 1.13 -5.16
C HIS A 38 9.04 2.64 -4.92
N TRP A 39 7.94 3.04 -4.28
CA TRP A 39 7.69 4.43 -3.89
C TRP A 39 8.53 4.94 -2.71
N ASN A 40 9.22 4.05 -1.99
CA ASN A 40 10.04 4.38 -0.82
C ASN A 40 11.55 4.41 -1.12
N GLY A 41 11.98 4.42 -2.40
CA GLY A 41 13.38 4.42 -2.81
C GLY A 41 13.82 3.14 -3.53
N GLY A 42 12.91 2.17 -3.66
CA GLY A 42 13.06 0.99 -4.49
C GLY A 42 14.09 -0.02 -4.00
N ALA A 43 14.41 -0.96 -4.88
CA ALA A 43 15.29 -2.08 -4.61
C ALA A 43 16.71 -1.66 -4.18
N ALA A 44 17.17 -0.48 -4.60
CA ALA A 44 18.49 0.06 -4.24
C ALA A 44 18.70 0.08 -2.72
N LEU A 45 17.67 0.46 -1.94
CA LEU A 45 17.75 0.49 -0.48
C LEU A 45 18.07 -0.89 0.13
N LEU A 46 17.50 -1.96 -0.43
CA LEU A 46 17.78 -3.32 0.04
C LEU A 46 19.23 -3.72 -0.23
N PHE A 47 19.75 -3.42 -1.43
CA PHE A 47 21.13 -3.73 -1.79
C PHE A 47 22.13 -2.90 -0.99
N GLU A 48 21.87 -1.61 -0.79
CA GLU A 48 22.67 -0.73 0.07
C GLU A 48 22.69 -1.21 1.53
N ALA A 49 21.57 -1.75 2.02
CA ALA A 49 21.50 -2.41 3.32
C ALA A 49 22.16 -3.81 3.35
N GLY A 50 22.67 -4.28 2.21
CA GLY A 50 23.47 -5.49 2.08
C GLY A 50 22.68 -6.75 1.71
N ALA A 51 21.47 -6.62 1.16
CA ALA A 51 20.78 -7.74 0.50
C ALA A 51 21.66 -8.30 -0.63
N ARG A 52 21.63 -9.62 -0.81
CA ARG A 52 22.37 -10.30 -1.90
C ARG A 52 21.54 -10.40 -3.17
N ASN A 53 20.24 -10.58 -3.00
CA ASN A 53 19.32 -10.80 -4.10
C ASN A 53 17.91 -10.42 -3.65
N ILE A 54 17.05 -10.09 -4.61
CA ILE A 54 15.63 -9.80 -4.41
C ILE A 54 14.87 -10.67 -5.39
N LYS A 55 13.87 -11.40 -4.90
CA LYS A 55 13.11 -12.37 -5.66
C LYS A 55 11.62 -12.18 -5.43
N GLN A 56 10.84 -12.58 -6.42
CA GLN A 56 9.39 -12.63 -6.27
C GLN A 56 9.00 -13.61 -5.17
N PHE A 57 7.95 -13.29 -4.41
CA PHE A 57 7.34 -14.23 -3.50
C PHE A 57 6.49 -15.27 -4.25
N SER A 58 7.12 -16.40 -4.60
CA SER A 58 6.54 -17.44 -5.45
C SER A 58 7.07 -18.83 -5.07
N SER A 59 6.23 -19.87 -5.13
CA SER A 59 6.62 -21.27 -4.88
C SER A 59 7.65 -21.80 -5.88
N PHE A 60 7.90 -21.09 -6.98
CA PHE A 60 8.89 -21.45 -8.00
C PHE A 60 10.27 -20.82 -7.76
N GLU A 61 10.41 -20.02 -6.71
CA GLU A 61 11.66 -19.37 -6.34
C GLU A 61 12.38 -20.13 -5.20
N ALA A 62 13.70 -19.97 -5.13
CA ALA A 62 14.55 -20.57 -4.10
C ALA A 62 15.82 -19.72 -3.87
N GLY A 63 16.44 -19.87 -2.70
CA GLY A 63 17.78 -19.38 -2.43
C GLY A 63 18.86 -20.29 -3.03
N GLY A 64 19.98 -19.71 -3.42
CA GLY A 64 21.15 -20.44 -3.88
C GLY A 64 21.93 -21.11 -2.74
N GLN A 65 22.84 -22.03 -3.10
CA GLN A 65 23.63 -22.81 -2.13
C GLN A 65 24.47 -21.96 -1.16
N ASN A 66 24.93 -20.78 -1.62
CA ASN A 66 25.76 -19.89 -0.81
C ASN A 66 24.95 -18.84 -0.04
N GLU A 67 23.62 -18.93 -0.04
CA GLU A 67 22.71 -17.94 0.53
C GLU A 67 21.98 -18.50 1.77
N PRO A 68 22.64 -18.58 2.94
CA PRO A 68 22.07 -19.24 4.12
C PRO A 68 21.00 -18.41 4.84
N LYS A 69 20.66 -17.22 4.33
CA LYS A 69 19.73 -16.31 5.00
C LYS A 69 18.65 -15.82 4.04
N ALA A 70 17.41 -15.88 4.50
CA ALA A 70 16.25 -15.34 3.79
C ALA A 70 15.54 -14.28 4.63
N VAL A 71 15.02 -13.26 3.95
CA VAL A 71 14.06 -12.31 4.51
C VAL A 71 12.81 -12.33 3.65
N PHE A 72 11.67 -12.67 4.22
CA PHE A 72 10.37 -12.60 3.57
C PHE A 72 9.67 -11.31 3.99
N VAL A 73 9.09 -10.56 3.06
CA VAL A 73 8.26 -9.38 3.34
C VAL A 73 6.91 -9.57 2.67
N VAL A 74 5.88 -9.80 3.47
CA VAL A 74 4.55 -10.21 2.98
C VAL A 74 3.44 -9.34 3.56
N SER A 75 2.42 -9.10 2.74
CA SER A 75 1.27 -8.24 3.04
C SER A 75 0.04 -9.00 3.52
N THR A 76 0.14 -10.32 3.64
CA THR A 76 -0.98 -11.22 3.95
C THR A 76 -0.74 -12.00 5.23
N VAL A 77 -1.82 -12.57 5.77
CA VAL A 77 -1.78 -13.44 6.95
C VAL A 77 -0.85 -14.65 6.71
N LEU A 78 -0.04 -15.02 7.71
CA LEU A 78 0.91 -16.13 7.69
C LEU A 78 0.20 -17.50 7.84
N LYS A 79 -0.75 -17.77 6.94
CA LYS A 79 -1.52 -19.02 6.86
C LYS A 79 -1.92 -19.31 5.41
N GLY A 80 -2.33 -20.55 5.14
CA GLY A 80 -2.76 -20.97 3.80
C GLY A 80 -1.67 -20.67 2.76
N ARG A 81 -2.06 -20.09 1.62
CA ARG A 81 -1.18 -19.84 0.47
C ARG A 81 0.13 -19.14 0.84
N THR A 82 0.11 -18.16 1.74
CA THR A 82 1.33 -17.44 2.15
C THR A 82 2.28 -18.36 2.90
N ALA A 83 1.77 -19.18 3.81
CA ALA A 83 2.58 -20.16 4.52
C ALA A 83 3.10 -21.26 3.58
N ASP A 84 2.28 -21.69 2.63
CA ASP A 84 2.64 -22.71 1.63
C ASP A 84 3.78 -22.21 0.73
N ILE A 85 3.70 -20.98 0.21
CA ILE A 85 4.78 -20.37 -0.60
C ILE A 85 6.09 -20.26 0.20
N ILE A 86 6.02 -19.77 1.45
CA ILE A 86 7.21 -19.69 2.31
C ILE A 86 7.83 -21.08 2.50
N LYS A 87 7.01 -22.09 2.79
CA LYS A 87 7.45 -23.46 2.97
C LYS A 87 8.10 -24.01 1.70
N ASP A 88 7.51 -23.80 0.53
CA ASP A 88 8.04 -24.27 -0.76
C ASP A 88 9.42 -23.65 -1.03
N ILE A 89 9.55 -22.33 -0.87
CA ILE A 89 10.81 -21.60 -1.04
C ILE A 89 11.86 -22.16 -0.07
N ILE A 90 11.54 -22.32 1.22
CA ILE A 90 12.48 -22.84 2.22
C ILE A 90 12.90 -24.28 1.90
N SER A 91 11.95 -25.13 1.53
CA SER A 91 12.19 -26.56 1.24
C SER A 91 13.09 -26.76 0.02
N LEU A 92 13.11 -25.80 -0.91
CA LEU A 92 13.97 -25.81 -2.10
C LEU A 92 15.30 -25.08 -1.88
N SER A 93 15.56 -24.57 -0.67
CA SER A 93 16.71 -23.73 -0.35
C SER A 93 17.62 -24.37 0.72
N HIS A 94 18.71 -23.69 1.05
CA HIS A 94 19.66 -24.08 2.09
C HIS A 94 19.77 -23.01 3.20
N PHE A 95 18.63 -22.47 3.63
CA PHE A 95 18.58 -21.45 4.66
C PHE A 95 18.87 -22.03 6.05
N GLN A 96 19.59 -21.25 6.85
CA GLN A 96 19.88 -21.48 8.27
C GLN A 96 19.36 -20.32 9.14
N TYR A 97 18.88 -19.26 8.49
CA TYR A 97 18.32 -18.10 9.14
C TYR A 97 17.20 -17.51 8.28
N CYS A 98 15.95 -17.63 8.73
CA CYS A 98 14.79 -17.03 8.08
C CYS A 98 14.19 -15.93 8.93
N VAL A 99 13.96 -14.75 8.34
CA VAL A 99 13.20 -13.66 8.97
C VAL A 99 11.95 -13.42 8.15
N VAL A 100 10.79 -13.30 8.78
CA VAL A 100 9.53 -12.98 8.12
C VAL A 100 9.00 -11.66 8.68
N PHE A 101 8.92 -10.65 7.82
CA PHE A 101 8.15 -9.44 8.07
C PHE A 101 6.76 -9.59 7.48
N THR A 102 5.74 -9.36 8.30
CA THR A 102 4.35 -9.23 7.84
C THR A 102 3.84 -7.81 8.07
N THR A 103 3.06 -7.29 7.12
CA THR A 103 2.33 -6.03 7.31
C THR A 103 1.06 -6.20 8.14
N VAL A 104 0.65 -7.46 8.40
CA VAL A 104 -0.54 -7.77 9.17
C VAL A 104 -0.17 -7.83 10.66
N PRO A 105 -0.84 -7.07 11.53
CA PRO A 105 -0.57 -7.11 12.97
C PRO A 105 -0.99 -8.45 13.57
N HIS A 106 -0.27 -8.88 14.61
CA HIS A 106 -0.49 -10.17 15.31
C HIS A 106 -1.96 -10.42 15.69
N SER A 107 -2.67 -9.42 16.17
CA SER A 107 -4.10 -9.52 16.54
C SER A 107 -5.00 -9.96 15.39
N LEU A 108 -4.63 -9.65 14.14
CA LEU A 108 -5.36 -10.10 12.96
C LEU A 108 -4.97 -11.51 12.52
N HIS A 109 -3.78 -11.99 12.88
CA HIS A 109 -3.46 -13.41 12.74
C HIS A 109 -4.26 -14.26 13.73
N LEU A 110 -4.47 -13.76 14.97
CA LEU A 110 -5.36 -14.41 15.94
C LEU A 110 -6.79 -14.49 15.40
N LEU A 111 -7.33 -13.36 14.92
CA LEU A 111 -8.65 -13.31 14.29
C LEU A 111 -8.76 -14.28 13.12
N ALA A 112 -7.75 -14.31 12.26
CA ALA A 112 -7.69 -15.21 11.11
C ALA A 112 -7.67 -16.70 11.51
N ASN A 113 -7.23 -17.02 12.73
CA ASN A 113 -7.24 -18.36 13.30
C ASN A 113 -8.47 -18.62 14.20
N ASN A 114 -9.48 -17.74 14.15
CA ASN A 114 -10.69 -17.78 14.99
C ASN A 114 -10.40 -17.74 16.50
N VAL A 115 -9.29 -17.09 16.88
CA VAL A 115 -8.93 -16.86 18.29
C VAL A 115 -9.39 -15.47 18.70
N ASN A 116 -10.37 -15.42 19.61
CA ASN A 116 -10.97 -14.17 20.09
C ASN A 116 -10.38 -13.68 21.43
N ALA A 117 -9.37 -14.39 21.95
CA ALA A 117 -8.70 -14.02 23.19
C ALA A 117 -7.56 -13.04 22.92
N ASP A 118 -7.44 -12.01 23.75
CA ASP A 118 -6.24 -11.18 23.81
C ASP A 118 -5.17 -11.99 24.55
N LEU A 119 -4.19 -12.50 23.80
CA LEU A 119 -3.11 -13.32 24.34
C LEU A 119 -1.90 -12.42 24.59
N GLU A 120 -1.29 -12.54 25.77
CA GLU A 120 0.00 -11.91 26.02
C GLU A 120 1.09 -12.49 25.11
N GLY A 121 2.03 -11.65 24.67
CA GLY A 121 3.10 -12.05 23.76
C GLY A 121 2.66 -12.12 22.30
N ASN A 122 3.44 -12.81 21.46
CA ASN A 122 3.12 -12.98 20.04
C ASN A 122 3.03 -14.47 19.67
N PRO A 123 2.14 -15.28 20.29
CA PRO A 123 2.16 -16.73 20.14
C PRO A 123 2.00 -17.24 18.71
N VAL A 124 1.29 -16.52 17.84
CA VAL A 124 1.17 -16.89 16.42
C VAL A 124 2.49 -16.71 15.68
N PHE A 125 3.26 -15.68 16.03
CA PHE A 125 4.58 -15.44 15.45
C PHE A 125 5.58 -16.47 15.95
N GLU A 126 5.59 -16.75 17.26
CA GLU A 126 6.42 -17.80 17.89
C GLU A 126 6.13 -19.19 17.27
N GLN A 127 4.86 -19.56 17.10
CA GLN A 127 4.48 -20.81 16.42
C GLN A 127 4.91 -20.84 14.95
N PHE A 128 4.95 -19.70 14.27
CA PHE A 128 5.42 -19.63 12.90
C PHE A 128 6.95 -19.70 12.83
N GLU A 129 7.66 -19.14 13.81
CA GLU A 129 9.10 -19.30 14.01
C GLU A 129 9.49 -20.78 14.17
N GLU A 130 8.74 -21.54 14.98
CA GLU A 130 8.94 -23.00 15.11
C GLU A 130 8.78 -23.71 13.76
N LYS A 131 7.72 -23.39 13.01
CA LYS A 131 7.49 -23.96 11.67
C LYS A 131 8.60 -23.62 10.68
N LEU A 132 9.14 -22.40 10.73
CA LEU A 132 10.28 -22.02 9.90
C LEU A 132 11.49 -22.91 10.18
N CYS A 133 11.80 -23.18 11.45
CA CYS A 133 12.89 -24.09 11.82
C CYS A 133 12.62 -25.53 11.40
N GLU A 134 11.38 -26.01 11.55
CA GLU A 134 10.96 -27.31 11.04
C GLU A 134 11.16 -27.42 9.52
N TRP A 135 10.77 -26.39 8.75
CA TRP A 135 10.91 -26.39 7.29
C TRP A 135 12.36 -26.27 6.83
N MET A 136 13.21 -25.55 7.57
CA MET A 136 14.66 -25.53 7.30
C MET A 136 15.34 -26.86 7.66
N GLY A 137 14.68 -27.73 8.44
CA GLY A 137 15.15 -29.08 8.77
C GLY A 137 16.05 -29.18 10.00
N ASP A 138 16.26 -28.08 10.74
CA ASP A 138 17.04 -28.06 11.98
C ASP A 138 16.44 -27.06 12.98
N MET A 139 16.05 -27.55 14.16
CA MET A 139 15.51 -26.73 15.24
C MET A 139 16.55 -25.80 15.89
N ASN A 140 17.84 -25.99 15.60
CA ASN A 140 18.90 -25.09 16.06
C ASN A 140 19.13 -23.90 15.13
N TYR A 141 18.48 -23.86 13.97
CA TYR A 141 18.50 -22.70 13.09
C TYR A 141 17.71 -21.54 13.67
N THR A 142 17.96 -20.35 13.11
CA THR A 142 17.36 -19.11 13.62
C THR A 142 16.14 -18.75 12.78
N SER A 143 15.02 -18.49 13.44
CA SER A 143 13.84 -17.91 12.83
C SER A 143 13.37 -16.69 13.62
N GLU A 144 12.84 -15.69 12.92
CA GLU A 144 12.23 -14.51 13.52
C GLU A 144 11.00 -14.11 12.70
N VAL A 145 9.90 -13.76 13.38
CA VAL A 145 8.68 -13.27 12.76
C VAL A 145 8.30 -11.93 13.39
N MET A 146 8.20 -10.90 12.57
CA MET A 146 8.02 -9.52 13.02
C MET A 146 6.91 -8.82 12.25
N HIS A 147 6.20 -7.93 12.94
CA HIS A 147 5.25 -7.02 12.30
C HIS A 147 5.94 -5.69 11.89
N ALA A 148 5.80 -5.31 10.63
CA ALA A 148 6.20 -4.01 10.11
C ALA A 148 5.17 -3.50 9.09
N PRO A 149 4.45 -2.39 9.37
CA PRO A 149 3.40 -1.88 8.49
C PRO A 149 3.99 -1.10 7.30
N VAL A 150 4.74 -1.79 6.44
CA VAL A 150 5.37 -1.23 5.21
C VAL A 150 4.35 -1.03 4.09
N VAL A 151 3.24 -0.35 4.39
CA VAL A 151 2.07 -0.19 3.50
C VAL A 151 1.89 1.22 2.96
N PHE A 152 2.64 2.20 3.49
CA PHE A 152 2.58 3.60 3.07
C PHE A 152 3.63 3.88 2.00
N ALA A 153 3.17 4.41 0.86
CA ALA A 153 4.00 4.84 -0.25
C ALA A 153 3.88 6.38 -0.39
N PRO A 154 4.93 7.15 -0.04
CA PRO A 154 4.90 8.60 -0.14
C PRO A 154 5.04 9.04 -1.60
N LEU A 155 4.04 9.74 -2.12
CA LEU A 155 4.06 10.29 -3.48
C LEU A 155 4.59 11.73 -3.49
N THR A 156 4.18 12.52 -2.49
CA THR A 156 4.65 13.89 -2.23
C THR A 156 4.73 14.13 -0.73
N GLN A 157 5.10 15.35 -0.31
CA GLN A 157 5.11 15.75 1.10
C GLN A 157 3.74 15.62 1.80
N HIS A 158 2.65 15.64 1.04
CA HIS A 158 1.28 15.67 1.57
C HIS A 158 0.42 14.51 1.06
N LEU A 159 0.89 13.76 0.07
CA LEU A 159 0.15 12.68 -0.56
C LEU A 159 0.84 11.34 -0.33
N HIS A 160 0.12 10.44 0.32
CA HIS A 160 0.55 9.07 0.54
C HIS A 160 -0.52 8.15 -0.04
N ILE A 161 -0.06 7.13 -0.75
CA ILE A 161 -0.91 6.05 -1.23
C ILE A 161 -0.64 4.79 -0.41
N LEU A 162 -1.62 3.89 -0.38
CA LEU A 162 -1.51 2.63 0.32
C LEU A 162 -1.85 1.47 -0.62
N PRO A 163 -0.91 1.06 -1.51
CA PRO A 163 -1.14 0.04 -2.53
C PRO A 163 -1.66 -1.29 -1.97
N ALA A 164 -1.24 -1.64 -0.74
CA ALA A 164 -1.66 -2.85 -0.06
C ALA A 164 -3.18 -2.96 0.18
N PHE A 165 -3.89 -1.83 0.18
CA PHE A 165 -5.32 -1.71 0.42
C PHE A 165 -6.12 -1.31 -0.83
N SER A 166 -5.53 -1.45 -2.03
CA SER A 166 -6.16 -1.12 -3.31
C SER A 166 -7.48 -1.85 -3.58
N ASP A 167 -7.68 -3.03 -3.00
CA ASP A 167 -8.93 -3.80 -3.13
C ASP A 167 -10.07 -3.28 -2.23
N ILE A 168 -9.79 -2.40 -1.27
CA ILE A 168 -10.82 -1.84 -0.40
C ILE A 168 -11.65 -0.84 -1.22
N PHE A 169 -12.81 -1.28 -1.69
CA PHE A 169 -13.76 -0.46 -2.42
C PHE A 169 -15.03 -0.21 -1.58
N PRO A 170 -15.69 0.96 -1.67
CA PRO A 170 -16.94 1.21 -0.96
C PRO A 170 -18.01 0.16 -1.26
N LEU A 171 -18.77 -0.23 -0.24
CA LEU A 171 -19.84 -1.22 -0.40
C LEU A 171 -20.91 -0.71 -1.37
N LEU A 172 -21.37 -1.58 -2.25
CA LEU A 172 -22.43 -1.35 -3.22
C LEU A 172 -23.70 -2.10 -2.82
N GLU A 173 -24.81 -1.76 -3.46
CA GLU A 173 -26.11 -2.40 -3.17
C GLU A 173 -26.10 -3.92 -3.42
N VAL A 174 -25.28 -4.39 -4.37
CA VAL A 174 -25.06 -5.82 -4.62
C VAL A 174 -24.37 -6.53 -3.44
N ASP A 175 -23.52 -5.83 -2.69
CA ASP A 175 -22.90 -6.37 -1.48
C ASP A 175 -23.93 -6.50 -0.37
N LEU A 176 -24.83 -5.50 -0.22
CA LEU A 176 -25.94 -5.56 0.73
C LEU A 176 -26.83 -6.79 0.47
N GLN A 177 -27.18 -7.05 -0.79
CA GLN A 177 -27.95 -8.23 -1.18
C GLN A 177 -27.22 -9.52 -0.82
N SER A 178 -25.92 -9.60 -1.10
CA SER A 178 -25.07 -10.75 -0.79
C SER A 178 -24.96 -11.02 0.72
N ILE A 179 -24.84 -9.97 1.52
CA ILE A 179 -24.84 -10.03 2.99
C ILE A 179 -26.22 -10.50 3.49
N ASN A 180 -27.30 -9.89 3.01
CA ASN A 180 -28.67 -10.20 3.43
C ASN A 180 -29.14 -11.61 3.04
N LYS A 181 -28.58 -12.20 1.97
CA LYS A 181 -28.86 -13.58 1.57
C LYS A 181 -28.50 -14.59 2.66
N LYS A 182 -27.47 -14.30 3.46
CA LYS A 182 -27.02 -15.16 4.57
C LYS A 182 -27.78 -14.91 5.88
N ARG A 183 -28.72 -13.96 5.90
CA ARG A 183 -29.45 -13.52 7.11
C ARG A 183 -30.92 -13.95 7.08
N PRO A 184 -31.52 -14.30 8.23
CA PRO A 184 -32.97 -14.46 8.35
C PRO A 184 -33.69 -13.17 7.92
N GLU A 185 -34.85 -13.29 7.28
CA GLU A 185 -35.60 -12.15 6.71
C GLU A 185 -35.79 -10.99 7.70
N LYS A 186 -36.18 -11.31 8.95
CA LYS A 186 -36.40 -10.33 10.03
C LYS A 186 -35.13 -9.62 10.53
N ARG A 187 -33.94 -10.08 10.15
CA ARG A 187 -32.63 -9.53 10.56
C ARG A 187 -31.84 -8.95 9.38
N ARG A 188 -32.47 -8.79 8.23
CA ARG A 188 -31.86 -8.15 7.06
C ARG A 188 -31.66 -6.67 7.33
N PHE A 189 -30.55 -6.14 6.80
CA PHE A 189 -30.28 -4.72 6.81
C PHE A 189 -31.16 -4.01 5.77
N GLY A 190 -31.69 -2.84 6.13
CA GLY A 190 -32.50 -2.02 5.24
C GLY A 190 -31.67 -1.15 4.30
N SER A 191 -30.44 -0.81 4.70
CA SER A 191 -29.51 0.00 3.92
C SER A 191 -28.05 -0.39 4.22
N LEU A 192 -27.13 0.08 3.37
CA LEU A 192 -25.69 -0.02 3.62
C LEU A 192 -25.23 0.68 4.90
N ALA A 193 -25.95 1.72 5.34
CA ALA A 193 -25.65 2.41 6.59
C ALA A 193 -25.86 1.54 7.84
N ASP A 194 -26.70 0.50 7.73
CA ASP A 194 -27.00 -0.41 8.84
C ASP A 194 -26.00 -1.56 8.95
N VAL A 195 -25.17 -1.78 7.92
CA VAL A 195 -24.21 -2.90 7.90
C VAL A 195 -23.17 -2.71 9.01
N ASP A 196 -22.93 -3.78 9.76
CA ASP A 196 -21.89 -3.85 10.80
C ASP A 196 -20.66 -4.64 10.33
N MET A 197 -19.52 -4.44 11.01
CA MET A 197 -18.25 -5.10 10.69
C MET A 197 -18.36 -6.62 10.68
N HIS A 198 -19.05 -7.21 11.65
CA HIS A 198 -19.15 -8.66 11.81
C HIS A 198 -19.96 -9.35 10.69
N SER A 199 -20.74 -8.56 9.97
CA SER A 199 -21.55 -9.01 8.84
C SER A 199 -20.80 -9.07 7.52
N LEU A 200 -19.59 -8.49 7.46
CA LEU A 200 -18.75 -8.49 6.27
C LEU A 200 -18.04 -9.84 6.07
N PRO A 201 -17.58 -10.16 4.84
CA PRO A 201 -16.68 -11.27 4.60
C PRO A 201 -15.41 -11.19 5.48
N PRO A 202 -14.90 -12.32 6.02
CA PRO A 202 -13.72 -12.31 6.90
C PRO A 202 -12.50 -11.61 6.29
N GLU A 203 -12.27 -11.77 4.99
CA GLU A 203 -11.16 -11.15 4.27
C GLU A 203 -11.26 -9.62 4.29
N LEU A 204 -12.45 -9.08 4.05
CA LEU A 204 -12.71 -7.64 4.11
C LEU A 204 -12.62 -7.11 5.55
N GLN A 205 -13.06 -7.88 6.54
CA GLN A 205 -12.86 -7.52 7.95
C GLN A 205 -11.37 -7.36 8.29
N ILE A 206 -10.53 -8.29 7.83
CA ILE A 206 -9.08 -8.24 8.03
C ILE A 206 -8.50 -7.00 7.34
N GLN A 207 -8.87 -6.72 6.09
CA GLN A 207 -8.38 -5.56 5.34
C GLN A 207 -8.72 -4.23 6.03
N ILE A 208 -9.98 -4.04 6.46
CA ILE A 208 -10.39 -2.81 7.16
C ILE A 208 -9.64 -2.65 8.49
N LYS A 209 -9.52 -3.73 9.28
CA LYS A 209 -8.81 -3.68 10.55
C LYS A 209 -7.31 -3.47 10.37
N ALA A 210 -6.71 -4.01 9.32
CA ALA A 210 -5.31 -3.80 8.98
C ALA A 210 -5.05 -2.33 8.59
N LEU A 211 -5.93 -1.74 7.78
CA LEU A 211 -5.86 -0.30 7.46
C LEU A 211 -5.97 0.56 8.73
N ALA A 212 -6.96 0.28 9.58
CA ALA A 212 -7.12 0.99 10.85
C ALA A 212 -5.88 0.85 11.77
N SER A 213 -5.28 -0.35 11.82
CA SER A 213 -4.04 -0.59 12.57
C SER A 213 -2.85 0.19 11.99
N ALA A 214 -2.70 0.22 10.66
CA ALA A 214 -1.64 0.96 9.99
C ALA A 214 -1.74 2.46 10.26
N LEU A 215 -2.95 3.03 10.17
CA LEU A 215 -3.22 4.42 10.54
C LEU A 215 -2.96 4.69 12.03
N ASN A 216 -3.34 3.76 12.91
CA ASN A 216 -3.03 3.88 14.33
C ASN A 216 -1.50 3.92 14.57
N SER A 217 -0.73 3.06 13.89
CA SER A 217 0.74 3.07 14.00
C SER A 217 1.35 4.38 13.52
N LEU A 218 0.81 4.97 12.44
CA LEU A 218 1.22 6.31 12.00
C LEU A 218 0.93 7.35 13.09
N PHE A 219 -0.29 7.40 13.63
CA PHE A 219 -0.66 8.37 14.67
C PHE A 219 0.14 8.20 15.97
N GLU A 220 0.51 6.97 16.30
CA GLU A 220 1.41 6.66 17.41
C GLU A 220 2.81 7.22 17.17
N PHE A 221 3.38 6.98 15.98
CA PHE A 221 4.69 7.50 15.60
C PHE A 221 4.75 9.04 15.70
N ILE A 222 3.73 9.73 15.20
CA ILE A 222 3.67 11.20 15.24
C ILE A 222 3.08 11.76 16.54
N SER A 223 2.83 10.90 17.54
CA SER A 223 2.29 11.27 18.86
C SER A 223 1.06 12.18 18.77
N THR A 224 0.11 11.81 17.91
CA THR A 224 -1.08 12.62 17.59
C THR A 224 -2.33 11.93 18.06
N ARG A 225 -3.27 12.68 18.65
CA ARG A 225 -4.66 12.27 18.86
C ARG A 225 -5.46 12.66 17.62
N GLU A 226 -6.18 11.70 17.09
CA GLU A 226 -7.08 11.84 15.96
C GLU A 226 -8.54 12.07 16.42
N GLU A 227 -9.27 12.91 15.69
CA GLU A 227 -10.73 12.96 15.66
C GLU A 227 -11.20 12.44 14.30
N SER A 228 -11.99 11.36 14.31
CA SER A 228 -12.42 10.67 13.09
C SER A 228 -13.78 11.13 12.61
N PHE A 229 -13.85 11.51 11.34
CA PHE A 229 -15.06 11.83 10.61
C PHE A 229 -15.19 10.90 9.42
N SER A 230 -16.42 10.55 9.03
CA SER A 230 -16.66 9.63 7.92
C SER A 230 -17.84 10.07 7.09
N VAL A 231 -17.70 9.99 5.77
CA VAL A 231 -18.76 10.22 4.80
C VAL A 231 -18.88 8.98 3.92
N GLY A 232 -19.93 8.20 4.15
CA GLY A 232 -20.21 6.96 3.42
C GLY A 232 -20.20 5.69 4.30
N PRO A 233 -20.90 4.62 3.90
CA PRO A 233 -21.00 3.38 4.66
C PRO A 233 -19.66 2.67 4.95
N MET A 234 -18.75 2.58 3.98
CA MET A 234 -17.45 1.92 4.17
C MET A 234 -16.54 2.76 5.08
N SER A 235 -16.49 4.06 4.83
CA SER A 235 -15.77 5.04 5.63
C SER A 235 -16.19 5.01 7.09
N ARG A 236 -17.50 4.87 7.38
CA ARG A 236 -18.01 4.72 8.76
C ARG A 236 -17.44 3.46 9.44
N LEU A 237 -17.34 2.36 8.71
CA LEU A 237 -16.79 1.11 9.24
C LEU A 237 -15.30 1.24 9.55
N ILE A 238 -14.51 1.82 8.63
CA ILE A 238 -13.08 2.08 8.83
C ILE A 238 -12.86 3.05 10.01
N ALA A 239 -13.60 4.16 10.05
CA ALA A 239 -13.53 5.15 11.12
C ALA A 239 -13.92 4.53 12.48
N GLY A 240 -14.95 3.68 12.50
CA GLY A 240 -15.37 2.96 13.69
C GLY A 240 -14.30 2.00 14.22
N GLU A 241 -13.61 1.27 13.34
CA GLU A 241 -12.50 0.39 13.73
C GLU A 241 -11.31 1.19 14.27
N LEU A 242 -10.93 2.27 13.59
CA LEU A 242 -9.87 3.14 14.09
C LEU A 242 -10.26 3.72 15.45
N ALA A 243 -11.46 4.28 15.60
CA ALA A 243 -11.94 4.86 16.85
C ALA A 243 -11.99 3.85 18.01
N ASN A 244 -12.23 2.57 17.74
CA ASN A 244 -12.26 1.52 18.77
C ASN A 244 -10.93 0.78 18.94
N HIS A 245 -9.86 1.19 18.24
CA HIS A 245 -8.56 0.52 18.30
C HIS A 245 -8.01 0.43 19.74
N PRO A 246 -7.80 -0.77 20.31
CA PRO A 246 -7.47 -0.94 21.73
C PRO A 246 -6.22 -0.18 22.18
N HIS A 247 -5.16 -0.23 21.37
CA HIS A 247 -3.87 0.41 21.69
C HIS A 247 -3.90 1.95 21.59
N ALA A 248 -4.96 2.54 21.03
CA ALA A 248 -5.07 3.99 20.87
C ALA A 248 -5.53 4.72 22.15
N LYS A 249 -6.11 4.00 23.13
CA LYS A 249 -6.77 4.60 24.30
C LYS A 249 -5.86 5.52 25.11
N ASN A 250 -4.62 5.10 25.37
CA ASN A 250 -3.66 5.87 26.15
C ASN A 250 -3.13 7.06 25.35
N ARG A 251 -2.77 6.82 24.07
CA ARG A 251 -2.34 7.87 23.13
C ARG A 251 -3.35 9.00 23.05
N ARG A 252 -4.64 8.72 22.88
CA ARG A 252 -5.68 9.76 22.76
C ARG A 252 -5.90 10.60 24.01
N LYS A 253 -5.43 10.16 25.18
CA LYS A 253 -5.49 10.95 26.42
C LYS A 253 -4.27 11.85 26.60
N ALA A 254 -3.10 11.39 26.16
CA ALA A 254 -1.81 12.00 26.51
C ALA A 254 -1.07 12.65 25.32
N ALA A 255 -1.50 12.39 24.08
CA ALA A 255 -0.83 12.89 22.90
C ALA A 255 -0.82 14.45 22.87
N PRO A 256 0.34 15.07 22.62
CA PRO A 256 0.46 16.52 22.55
C PRO A 256 -0.17 17.11 21.28
N ASN A 257 -0.16 16.35 20.18
CA ASN A 257 -0.66 16.80 18.89
C ASN A 257 -2.12 16.40 18.70
N LYS A 258 -2.88 17.19 17.94
CA LYS A 258 -4.26 16.90 17.56
C LYS A 258 -4.40 16.99 16.03
N ALA A 259 -5.12 16.05 15.44
CA ALA A 259 -5.47 16.08 14.02
C ALA A 259 -6.92 15.59 13.82
N SER A 260 -7.53 16.01 12.72
CA SER A 260 -8.77 15.44 12.22
C SER A 260 -8.45 14.52 11.04
N ILE A 261 -9.09 13.35 11.00
CA ILE A 261 -9.06 12.46 9.84
C ILE A 261 -10.46 12.32 9.27
N VAL A 262 -10.60 12.51 7.96
CA VAL A 262 -11.86 12.38 7.26
C VAL A 262 -11.77 11.20 6.30
N PHE A 263 -12.62 10.21 6.50
CA PHE A 263 -12.78 9.07 5.60
C PHE A 263 -13.92 9.38 4.63
N VAL A 264 -13.69 9.21 3.34
CA VAL A 264 -14.67 9.52 2.29
C VAL A 264 -14.79 8.32 1.34
N ASP A 265 -16.02 7.83 1.16
CA ASP A 265 -16.28 6.76 0.18
C ASP A 265 -16.19 7.34 -1.23
N ARG A 266 -15.36 6.73 -2.08
CA ARG A 266 -15.18 7.12 -3.49
C ARG A 266 -16.51 7.18 -4.26
N THR A 267 -17.51 6.39 -3.88
CA THR A 267 -18.84 6.38 -4.50
C THR A 267 -19.60 7.70 -4.37
N LEU A 268 -19.18 8.60 -3.49
CA LEU A 268 -19.77 9.94 -3.36
C LEU A 268 -19.38 10.89 -4.50
N ASP A 269 -18.27 10.59 -5.17
CA ASP A 269 -17.83 11.29 -6.35
C ASP A 269 -17.25 10.27 -7.32
N LEU A 270 -18.06 9.65 -8.16
CA LEU A 270 -17.52 8.81 -9.24
C LEU A 270 -17.15 9.65 -10.46
N THR A 271 -17.84 10.77 -10.66
CA THR A 271 -17.67 11.66 -11.80
C THR A 271 -16.26 12.24 -11.85
N GLY A 272 -15.67 12.64 -10.72
CA GLY A 272 -14.29 13.12 -10.69
C GLY A 272 -13.26 12.04 -11.08
N ALA A 273 -13.54 10.76 -10.85
CA ALA A 273 -12.63 9.65 -11.22
C ALA A 273 -12.76 9.22 -12.68
N VAL A 274 -13.93 9.41 -13.31
CA VAL A 274 -14.20 9.00 -14.70
C VAL A 274 -14.36 10.18 -15.66
N GLY A 275 -14.26 11.40 -15.13
CA GLY A 275 -14.29 12.61 -15.93
C GLY A 275 -13.06 12.64 -16.81
N HIS A 276 -13.26 12.90 -18.10
CA HIS A 276 -12.15 13.26 -19.00
C HIS A 276 -11.89 14.76 -18.95
N HIS A 277 -12.05 15.37 -17.78
CA HIS A 277 -11.88 16.81 -17.63
C HIS A 277 -10.40 17.17 -17.71
N GLY A 278 -9.49 16.24 -17.36
CA GLY A 278 -8.07 16.35 -17.71
C GLY A 278 -7.49 17.68 -17.25
N ASP A 279 -7.94 18.12 -16.08
CA ASP A 279 -7.69 19.47 -15.58
C ASP A 279 -6.22 19.62 -15.17
N ASN A 280 -5.51 18.49 -14.99
CA ASN A 280 -4.06 18.45 -14.79
C ASN A 280 -3.37 17.33 -15.61
N LEU A 281 -2.05 17.45 -15.77
CA LEU A 281 -1.27 16.51 -16.57
C LEU A 281 -1.22 15.11 -15.96
N VAL A 282 -1.21 15.01 -14.62
CA VAL A 282 -1.17 13.73 -13.91
C VAL A 282 -2.39 12.88 -14.23
N GLU A 283 -3.59 13.46 -14.24
CA GLU A 283 -4.82 12.79 -14.64
C GLU A 283 -4.74 12.23 -16.06
N LYS A 284 -4.19 13.02 -17.00
CA LYS A 284 -3.99 12.56 -18.39
C LYS A 284 -3.00 11.40 -18.46
N ILE A 285 -1.89 11.48 -17.73
CA ILE A 285 -0.89 10.40 -17.66
C ILE A 285 -1.54 9.12 -17.13
N LEU A 286 -2.22 9.20 -15.99
CA LEU A 286 -2.86 8.05 -15.33
C LEU A 286 -4.01 7.46 -16.17
N THR A 287 -4.67 8.27 -17.00
CA THR A 287 -5.78 7.80 -17.86
C THR A 287 -5.30 7.18 -19.17
N VAL A 288 -4.19 7.68 -19.74
CA VAL A 288 -3.73 7.29 -21.08
C VAL A 288 -2.72 6.14 -21.02
N LEU A 289 -1.84 6.13 -20.01
CA LEU A 289 -0.79 5.13 -19.93
C LEU A 289 -1.31 3.81 -19.31
N PRO A 290 -0.84 2.65 -19.78
CA PRO A 290 -1.17 1.38 -19.17
C PRO A 290 -0.58 1.29 -17.76
N GLN A 291 -1.15 0.42 -16.94
CA GLN A 291 -0.62 0.13 -15.60
C GLN A 291 0.75 -0.53 -15.68
N LEU A 292 1.67 -0.15 -14.79
CA LEU A 292 2.96 -0.82 -14.67
C LEU A 292 2.76 -2.26 -14.17
N PRO A 293 3.33 -3.29 -14.82
CA PRO A 293 3.15 -4.67 -14.38
C PRO A 293 3.52 -4.87 -12.91
N GLY A 294 2.67 -5.59 -12.17
CA GLY A 294 2.84 -5.84 -10.73
C GLY A 294 2.53 -4.65 -9.81
N HIS A 295 2.09 -3.51 -10.36
CA HIS A 295 1.70 -2.32 -9.58
C HIS A 295 0.21 -2.06 -9.71
N VAL A 296 -0.40 -1.48 -8.67
CA VAL A 296 -1.80 -1.03 -8.71
C VAL A 296 -1.95 0.49 -8.87
N THR A 297 -0.88 1.25 -8.61
CA THR A 297 -0.88 2.73 -8.55
C THR A 297 0.07 3.43 -9.50
N ASP A 298 0.98 2.72 -10.15
CA ASP A 298 1.94 3.28 -11.12
C ASP A 298 1.57 2.92 -12.56
N VAL A 299 2.13 3.65 -13.51
CA VAL A 299 1.91 3.48 -14.95
C VAL A 299 3.19 3.10 -15.67
N GLN A 300 3.03 2.35 -16.75
CA GLN A 300 4.09 1.98 -17.67
C GLN A 300 4.28 3.11 -18.69
N VAL A 301 5.47 3.70 -18.65
CA VAL A 301 5.94 4.67 -19.64
C VAL A 301 6.69 3.92 -20.73
N ASP A 302 6.31 4.13 -21.99
CA ASP A 302 7.06 3.60 -23.11
C ASP A 302 8.40 4.33 -23.23
N MET A 303 9.48 3.56 -23.12
CA MET A 303 10.85 4.07 -23.17
C MET A 303 11.46 3.95 -24.57
N LEU A 304 10.76 3.33 -25.54
CA LEU A 304 11.33 3.03 -26.86
C LEU A 304 11.87 4.28 -27.54
N GLU A 305 11.08 5.35 -27.53
CA GLU A 305 11.41 6.65 -28.12
C GLU A 305 12.63 7.35 -27.46
N LEU A 306 13.05 6.90 -26.26
CA LEU A 306 14.25 7.38 -25.57
C LEU A 306 15.49 6.56 -25.92
N THR A 307 15.37 5.60 -26.82
CA THR A 307 16.45 4.68 -27.21
C THR A 307 16.66 4.66 -28.72
N HIS A 308 17.75 4.03 -29.16
CA HIS A 308 17.97 3.71 -30.58
C HIS A 308 17.38 2.34 -30.97
N LEU A 309 16.66 1.66 -30.07
CA LEU A 309 16.06 0.36 -30.34
C LEU A 309 14.89 0.52 -31.30
N LYS A 310 14.71 -0.45 -32.18
CA LYS A 310 13.53 -0.55 -33.05
C LYS A 310 12.65 -1.66 -32.51
N GLN A 311 11.33 -1.43 -32.47
CA GLN A 311 10.40 -2.48 -32.07
C GLN A 311 10.37 -3.60 -33.12
N THR A 312 10.95 -4.72 -32.74
CA THR A 312 11.03 -5.97 -33.50
C THR A 312 10.75 -7.14 -32.55
N ALA A 313 10.37 -8.31 -33.08
CA ALA A 313 10.15 -9.50 -32.27
C ALA A 313 11.39 -9.88 -31.43
N ASP A 314 12.59 -9.61 -31.95
CA ASP A 314 13.86 -9.91 -31.25
C ASP A 314 14.16 -8.93 -30.10
N THR A 315 13.52 -7.76 -30.10
CA THR A 315 13.72 -6.70 -29.09
C THR A 315 12.60 -6.64 -28.05
N GLU A 316 11.56 -7.45 -28.22
CA GLU A 316 10.45 -7.54 -27.28
C GLU A 316 10.97 -8.05 -25.92
N GLY A 317 10.68 -7.29 -24.85
CA GLY A 317 11.17 -7.61 -23.50
C GLY A 317 12.62 -7.24 -23.21
N ILE A 318 13.38 -6.68 -24.17
CA ILE A 318 14.73 -6.14 -23.91
C ILE A 318 14.65 -4.81 -23.16
N LEU A 319 13.66 -3.98 -23.49
CA LEU A 319 13.49 -2.66 -22.90
C LEU A 319 12.50 -2.73 -21.73
N ALA A 320 12.98 -2.41 -20.54
CA ALA A 320 12.11 -2.27 -19.37
C ALA A 320 11.23 -1.01 -19.51
N PRO A 321 9.95 -1.09 -19.07
CA PRO A 321 9.11 0.09 -19.03
C PRO A 321 9.64 1.13 -18.03
N GLY A 322 9.43 2.40 -18.34
CA GLY A 322 9.59 3.49 -17.38
C GLY A 322 8.38 3.56 -16.45
N CYS A 323 8.48 4.40 -15.43
CA CYS A 323 7.46 4.57 -14.40
C CYS A 323 7.47 5.99 -13.83
N LEU A 324 6.48 6.34 -12.99
CA LEU A 324 6.41 7.66 -12.35
C LEU A 324 7.19 7.75 -11.05
N ALA A 325 7.48 6.62 -10.40
CA ALA A 325 8.31 6.65 -9.19
C ALA A 325 9.73 7.13 -9.52
N GLN A 326 10.21 8.09 -8.72
CA GLN A 326 11.52 8.69 -8.87
C GLN A 326 12.37 8.41 -7.64
N SER A 327 13.66 8.16 -7.84
CA SER A 327 14.62 8.18 -6.73
C SER A 327 14.70 9.60 -6.14
N GLN A 328 14.98 9.69 -4.84
CA GLN A 328 14.80 10.83 -3.91
C GLN A 328 15.26 12.24 -4.34
N THR A 329 15.91 12.43 -5.50
CA THR A 329 16.34 13.74 -6.01
C THR A 329 15.23 14.60 -6.61
N SER A 330 14.00 14.08 -6.78
CA SER A 330 12.95 14.74 -7.56
C SER A 330 11.55 14.70 -6.94
N ILE A 331 11.43 14.83 -5.61
CA ILE A 331 10.12 14.92 -4.90
C ILE A 331 9.21 16.06 -5.45
N ASN A 332 9.75 16.96 -6.27
CA ASN A 332 9.02 18.09 -6.84
C ASN A 332 8.38 17.83 -8.22
N PHE A 333 8.63 16.70 -8.90
CA PHE A 333 8.11 16.53 -10.26
C PHE A 333 6.58 16.37 -10.30
N LEU A 334 6.03 15.40 -9.57
CA LEU A 334 4.58 15.14 -9.55
C LEU A 334 3.79 16.30 -8.94
N SER A 335 4.34 16.99 -7.94
CA SER A 335 3.73 18.23 -7.42
C SER A 335 3.75 19.36 -8.45
N ASN A 336 4.84 19.54 -9.21
CA ASN A 336 4.86 20.54 -10.27
C ASN A 336 3.88 20.21 -11.42
N LEU A 337 3.62 18.92 -11.68
CA LEU A 337 2.65 18.48 -12.68
C LEU A 337 1.18 18.66 -12.25
N SER A 338 0.89 18.67 -10.94
CA SER A 338 -0.44 19.01 -10.43
C SER A 338 -0.70 20.52 -10.42
N TYR A 339 0.34 21.35 -10.22
CA TYR A 339 0.22 22.81 -10.16
C TYR A 339 0.29 23.55 -11.51
N SER A 340 0.79 22.94 -12.59
CA SER A 340 1.05 23.61 -13.87
C SER A 340 -0.19 24.00 -14.69
N SER A 341 -1.40 23.80 -14.16
CA SER A 341 -2.65 24.22 -14.82
C SER A 341 -3.15 25.61 -14.42
N SER A 342 -2.57 26.28 -13.41
CA SER A 342 -3.10 27.55 -12.87
C SER A 342 -2.27 28.81 -13.13
N SER A 343 -1.19 28.73 -13.90
CA SER A 343 -0.41 29.93 -14.29
C SER A 343 0.14 29.83 -15.71
N VAL A 344 -0.65 30.29 -16.69
CA VAL A 344 -0.09 30.73 -17.98
C VAL A 344 0.63 32.06 -17.74
N GLY A 345 1.96 32.00 -17.58
CA GLY A 345 2.82 33.17 -17.39
C GLY A 345 4.27 32.85 -17.74
N SER A 346 4.57 32.97 -19.03
CA SER A 346 5.87 33.26 -19.69
C SER A 346 7.19 32.78 -19.07
N ASP A 347 7.94 32.07 -19.93
CA ASP A 347 9.41 31.98 -20.03
C ASP A 347 10.20 31.48 -18.82
N HIS A 348 10.46 30.16 -18.80
CA HIS A 348 11.77 29.63 -18.43
C HIS A 348 12.03 28.29 -19.14
N THR A 349 13.07 28.26 -19.99
CA THR A 349 13.67 27.03 -20.51
C THR A 349 14.48 26.37 -19.40
N ASP A 350 13.90 25.39 -18.72
CA ASP A 350 14.64 24.51 -17.81
C ASP A 350 14.92 23.16 -18.47
N GLN A 351 16.21 22.81 -18.49
CA GLN A 351 16.73 21.56 -19.02
C GLN A 351 16.21 20.37 -18.21
N LEU A 352 15.63 19.39 -18.90
CA LEU A 352 15.30 18.07 -18.33
C LEU A 352 16.60 17.35 -17.94
N PRO A 353 16.73 16.82 -16.71
CA PRO A 353 17.88 16.02 -16.33
C PRO A 353 17.82 14.64 -16.99
N MET A 354 18.90 14.30 -17.71
CA MET A 354 19.14 12.97 -18.28
C MET A 354 19.49 11.98 -17.15
N CYS A 355 18.65 10.98 -16.93
CA CYS A 355 18.99 9.83 -16.10
C CYS A 355 19.85 8.84 -16.90
N ILE A 356 21.07 8.59 -16.41
CA ILE A 356 21.97 7.55 -16.91
C ILE A 356 21.59 6.22 -16.23
N TYR A 357 21.35 5.16 -17.00
CA TYR A 357 21.03 3.82 -16.50
C TYR A 357 22.15 2.83 -16.86
N GLU A 358 22.59 2.01 -15.90
CA GLU A 358 23.35 0.79 -16.15
C GLU A 358 22.39 -0.42 -16.24
N PRO A 359 22.58 -1.36 -17.18
CA PRO A 359 21.63 -2.44 -17.45
C PRO A 359 21.80 -3.61 -16.46
N TRP A 360 20.67 -4.10 -15.95
CA TRP A 360 20.59 -5.33 -15.14
C TRP A 360 20.13 -6.53 -15.97
N PRO A 361 20.60 -7.76 -15.67
CA PRO A 361 20.09 -8.97 -16.29
C PRO A 361 18.93 -9.55 -15.46
N MET A 362 17.70 -9.46 -15.95
CA MET A 362 16.59 -10.30 -15.47
C MET A 362 16.23 -11.33 -16.54
N THR A 363 16.11 -12.59 -16.11
CA THR A 363 15.53 -13.66 -16.93
C THR A 363 14.02 -13.58 -16.79
N LEU A 364 13.33 -13.18 -17.86
CA LEU A 364 11.87 -13.06 -17.91
C LEU A 364 11.25 -14.39 -18.37
N SER A 365 10.23 -14.85 -17.65
CA SER A 365 9.28 -15.88 -18.08
C SER A 365 7.97 -15.20 -18.52
N PRO A 366 7.17 -15.75 -19.47
CA PRO A 366 6.05 -15.04 -20.06
C PRO A 366 4.87 -14.90 -19.08
N VAL A 367 4.38 -13.69 -18.89
CA VAL A 367 3.19 -13.38 -18.07
C VAL A 367 1.94 -13.47 -18.93
N GLN A 368 0.98 -14.31 -18.52
CA GLN A 368 -0.36 -14.35 -19.12
C GLN A 368 -1.27 -13.27 -18.51
N HIS A 369 -2.04 -12.62 -19.39
CA HIS A 369 -2.99 -11.55 -19.10
C HIS A 369 -4.07 -11.92 -18.06
N CYS A 370 -4.30 -11.00 -17.12
CA CYS A 370 -5.59 -10.82 -16.43
C CYS A 370 -5.79 -9.32 -16.16
N SER A 371 -6.92 -8.78 -16.60
CA SER A 371 -7.36 -7.38 -16.39
C SER A 371 -8.27 -7.30 -15.16
N PHE A 372 -8.15 -6.29 -14.29
CA PHE A 372 -9.26 -5.71 -13.50
C PHE A 372 -8.86 -4.36 -12.84
N PHE A 373 -9.87 -3.51 -12.61
CA PHE A 373 -9.85 -2.07 -12.30
C PHE A 373 -9.04 -1.66 -11.06
N GLY A 374 -8.18 -0.63 -11.20
CA GLY A 374 -7.39 -0.03 -10.12
C GLY A 374 -8.04 1.20 -9.43
N PRO A 375 -7.51 1.64 -8.27
CA PRO A 375 -8.05 2.78 -7.52
C PRO A 375 -7.40 4.12 -7.92
N LEU A 376 -8.21 5.14 -8.23
CA LEU A 376 -7.77 6.50 -8.59
C LEU A 376 -7.84 7.49 -7.40
N LEU A 377 -6.74 8.23 -7.24
CA LEU A 377 -6.48 9.34 -6.30
C LEU A 377 -7.42 10.56 -6.48
N ILE A 378 -7.71 11.28 -5.39
CA ILE A 378 -8.29 12.65 -5.41
C ILE A 378 -7.39 13.58 -4.59
N ASP A 379 -7.16 14.77 -5.14
CA ASP A 379 -6.60 15.95 -4.46
C ASP A 379 -7.75 16.83 -3.92
N THR A 380 -7.66 17.25 -2.66
CA THR A 380 -8.65 18.10 -2.00
C THR A 380 -8.07 19.48 -1.79
N ASP A 381 -8.28 20.38 -2.74
CA ASP A 381 -8.13 21.81 -2.50
C ASP A 381 -9.13 22.60 -3.35
N HIS A 382 -10.31 22.88 -2.80
CA HIS A 382 -11.08 24.11 -3.07
C HIS A 382 -12.18 24.28 -2.01
N CYS A 383 -11.78 24.82 -0.86
CA CYS A 383 -12.68 25.56 0.02
C CYS A 383 -11.89 26.71 0.64
N SER A 384 -12.12 27.92 0.13
CA SER A 384 -11.84 29.15 0.87
C SER A 384 -13.02 30.11 0.78
N PRO A 385 -13.27 30.92 1.83
CA PRO A 385 -14.57 31.50 2.09
C PRO A 385 -14.66 32.98 1.64
N GLY A 386 -15.85 33.35 1.15
CA GLY A 386 -16.43 34.68 1.33
C GLY A 386 -16.14 35.74 0.27
N THR A 387 -17.18 36.13 -0.47
CA THR A 387 -17.49 37.53 -0.79
C THR A 387 -19.01 37.75 -0.79
N PRO A 388 -19.52 38.94 -0.41
CA PRO A 388 -20.94 39.16 -0.15
C PRO A 388 -21.68 39.48 -1.45
N HIS A 389 -22.68 38.67 -1.81
CA HIS A 389 -23.57 39.02 -2.91
C HIS A 389 -24.63 40.02 -2.45
N LYS A 390 -24.59 41.20 -3.09
CA LYS A 390 -25.62 42.23 -3.08
C LYS A 390 -26.96 41.65 -3.53
N SER A 391 -27.99 42.05 -2.81
CA SER A 391 -29.40 41.93 -3.16
C SER A 391 -29.68 42.47 -4.57
N CYS A 392 -30.40 41.69 -5.37
CA CYS A 392 -31.16 42.18 -6.51
C CYS A 392 -32.62 41.77 -6.32
N SER A 393 -33.44 42.79 -6.15
CA SER A 393 -34.89 42.75 -6.03
C SER A 393 -35.51 42.34 -7.36
N PHE A 394 -36.39 41.35 -7.35
CA PHE A 394 -37.39 41.20 -8.40
C PHE A 394 -38.64 41.99 -7.98
N GLY A 395 -38.95 43.03 -8.77
CA GLY A 395 -40.24 43.69 -8.76
C GLY A 395 -41.00 43.28 -10.02
N ASP A 396 -42.29 43.03 -9.85
CA ASP A 396 -43.24 42.65 -10.89
C ASP A 396 -43.40 43.72 -12.00
N VAL A 397 -43.82 43.20 -13.17
CA VAL A 397 -44.28 43.84 -14.42
C VAL A 397 -43.24 44.10 -15.50
#